data_AF-A0A3C1FIT0-F1
#
_entry.id   AF-A0A3C1FIT0-F1
#
_cell.length_a   1.000
_cell.length_b   1.000
_cell.length_c   1.000
_cell.angle_alpha   90.00
_cell.angle_beta   90.00
_cell.angle_gamma   90.00
#
_symmetry.space_group_name_H-M   'P 1'
#
loop_
_entity.id
_entity.type
_entity.pdbx_description
1 polymer ?
#
loop_
_entity_poly.entity_id
_entity_poly.type
_entity_poly.pdbx_seq_one_letter_code
_entity_poly.pdbx_strand_id
1 'polypeptide(L)'
;MTAEPVTQLHEAPPVTEVEQFGVAPIPDADRTARPFDLFRLTFGGANTIATVVLGTFPILFGLSFWDGLWATLVGLLVGALILTPMALFGPRNGTSNSVSSSAHLGVHGRVVGSFLSLLTAVAFFSISVWSSGDALVGGANLAFGLPRTDASLAVAYGIFALLVLVVCI
;
A
#
# COMPACT_ATOMS: atom_id res chain seq x y z
N MET A 1 41.34 13.07 -23.40
CA MET A 1 40.03 12.60 -23.87
C MET A 1 39.74 11.29 -23.13
N THR A 2 39.37 11.39 -21.86
CA THR A 2 39.08 10.23 -20.99
C THR A 2 37.62 9.87 -21.21
N ALA A 3 37.36 8.67 -21.73
CA ALA A 3 36.02 8.15 -21.89
C ALA A 3 35.33 8.09 -20.52
N GLU A 4 34.18 8.75 -20.37
CA GLU A 4 33.30 8.51 -19.22
C GLU A 4 32.91 7.03 -19.22
N PRO A 5 32.93 6.34 -18.06
CA PRO A 5 32.43 4.99 -17.99
C PRO A 5 30.93 5.05 -18.29
N VAL A 6 30.53 4.44 -19.41
CA VAL A 6 29.12 4.22 -19.73
C VAL A 6 28.49 3.51 -18.53
N THR A 7 27.56 4.17 -17.84
CA THR A 7 26.76 3.57 -16.76
C THR A 7 26.05 2.36 -17.36
N GLN A 8 26.62 1.17 -17.15
CA GLN A 8 26.01 -0.10 -17.53
C GLN A 8 24.78 -0.26 -16.65
N LEU A 9 23.60 0.02 -17.20
CA LEU A 9 22.34 -0.26 -16.53
C LEU A 9 22.19 -1.77 -16.46
N HIS A 10 22.09 -2.34 -15.26
CA HIS A 10 21.80 -3.76 -15.12
C HIS A 10 20.42 -4.06 -15.67
N GLU A 11 20.27 -5.21 -16.31
CA GLU A 11 18.96 -5.71 -16.70
C GLU A 11 18.12 -6.00 -15.45
N ALA A 12 16.80 -5.81 -15.54
CA ALA A 12 15.92 -6.03 -14.40
C ALA A 12 16.03 -7.48 -13.91
N PRO A 13 16.30 -7.72 -12.62
CA PRO A 13 16.39 -9.07 -12.10
C PRO A 13 15.04 -9.80 -12.25
N PRO A 14 15.05 -11.15 -12.33
CA PRO A 14 13.83 -11.94 -12.35
C PRO A 14 12.92 -11.64 -11.14
N VAL A 15 11.61 -11.69 -11.34
CA VAL A 15 10.61 -11.44 -10.27
C VAL A 15 10.76 -12.39 -9.07
N THR A 16 11.38 -13.56 -9.28
CA THR A 16 11.60 -14.57 -8.25
C THR A 16 12.89 -14.35 -7.45
N GLU A 17 13.74 -13.41 -7.85
CA GLU A 17 15.00 -13.12 -7.15
C GLU A 17 14.73 -12.21 -5.95
N VAL A 18 15.21 -12.62 -4.77
CA VAL A 18 15.07 -11.85 -3.54
C VAL A 18 16.18 -10.80 -3.46
N GLU A 19 15.77 -9.56 -3.35
CA GLU A 19 16.62 -8.38 -3.17
C GLU A 19 17.45 -8.47 -1.86
N GLN A 20 18.73 -8.09 -1.90
CA GLN A 20 19.71 -8.32 -0.81
C GLN A 20 20.18 -7.06 -0.07
N PHE A 21 19.94 -5.85 -0.58
CA PHE A 21 20.32 -4.56 0.02
C PHE A 21 19.45 -4.21 1.25
N GLY A 22 18.19 -4.68 1.30
CA GLY A 22 17.30 -4.54 2.45
C GLY A 22 17.03 -3.08 2.83
N VAL A 23 17.76 -2.56 3.82
CA VAL A 23 17.61 -1.17 4.31
C VAL A 23 18.66 -0.23 3.71
N ALA A 24 19.71 -0.77 3.08
CA ALA A 24 20.77 0.00 2.45
C ALA A 24 20.27 0.70 1.17
N PRO A 25 20.89 1.84 0.77
CA PRO A 25 20.55 2.51 -0.47
C PRO A 25 20.83 1.62 -1.69
N ILE A 26 19.88 1.56 -2.63
CA ILE A 26 20.02 0.85 -3.91
C ILE A 26 20.92 1.68 -4.86
N PRO A 27 22.00 1.08 -5.42
CA PRO A 27 22.87 1.74 -6.40
C PRO A 27 22.13 2.20 -7.66
N ASP A 28 22.60 3.26 -8.31
CA ASP A 28 21.94 3.82 -9.50
C ASP A 28 21.81 2.82 -10.65
N ALA A 29 22.80 1.93 -10.82
CA ALA A 29 22.81 0.91 -11.87
C ALA A 29 21.72 -0.16 -11.70
N ASP A 30 21.23 -0.37 -10.47
CA ASP A 30 20.25 -1.41 -10.12
C ASP A 30 18.81 -0.83 -10.06
N ARG A 31 18.63 0.47 -10.34
CA ARG A 31 17.32 1.14 -10.38
C ARG A 31 16.60 0.90 -11.70
N THR A 32 16.06 -0.30 -11.85
CA THR A 32 15.46 -0.79 -13.11
C THR A 32 13.95 -0.50 -13.24
N ALA A 33 13.30 0.04 -12.21
CA ALA A 33 11.87 0.28 -12.19
C ALA A 33 11.42 1.36 -13.20
N ARG A 34 10.37 1.08 -13.98
CA ARG A 34 9.81 2.01 -14.96
C ARG A 34 8.52 2.67 -14.46
N PRO A 35 8.10 3.82 -15.02
CA PRO A 35 6.85 4.47 -14.63
C PRO A 35 5.61 3.58 -14.73
N PHE A 36 5.60 2.64 -15.67
CA PHE A 36 4.49 1.68 -15.80
C PHE A 36 4.47 0.66 -14.66
N ASP A 37 5.63 0.26 -14.13
CA ASP A 37 5.73 -0.63 -12.97
C ASP A 37 5.22 0.09 -11.71
N LEU A 38 5.54 1.38 -11.57
CA LEU A 38 4.97 2.25 -10.53
C LEU A 38 3.44 2.39 -10.68
N PHE A 39 2.93 2.60 -11.89
CA PHE A 39 1.48 2.64 -12.14
C PHE A 39 0.79 1.34 -11.72
N ARG A 40 1.33 0.18 -12.09
CA ARG A 40 0.76 -1.13 -11.71
C ARG A 40 0.74 -1.32 -10.20
N LEU A 41 1.83 -0.96 -9.53
CA LEU A 41 1.95 -1.05 -8.07
C LEU A 41 0.91 -0.14 -7.38
N THR A 42 0.85 1.12 -7.78
CA THR A 42 -0.07 2.11 -7.20
C THR A 42 -1.53 1.84 -7.53
N PHE A 43 -1.83 1.41 -8.76
CA PHE A 43 -3.16 0.98 -9.16
C PHE A 43 -3.62 -0.22 -8.33
N GLY A 44 -2.76 -1.22 -8.13
CA GLY A 44 -3.06 -2.36 -7.26
C GLY A 44 -3.36 -1.93 -5.82
N GLY A 45 -2.51 -1.06 -5.24
CA GLY A 45 -2.71 -0.55 -3.88
C GLY A 45 -3.94 0.37 -3.72
N ALA A 46 -4.34 1.08 -4.78
CA ALA A 46 -5.52 1.95 -4.77
C ALA A 46 -6.83 1.18 -4.95
N ASN A 47 -6.81 0.01 -5.59
CA ASN A 47 -8.01 -0.82 -5.79
C ASN A 47 -8.22 -1.80 -4.63
N THR A 48 -8.61 -1.26 -3.48
CA THR A 48 -8.85 -2.05 -2.26
C THR A 48 -10.24 -1.79 -1.69
N ILE A 49 -10.70 -2.67 -0.80
CA ILE A 49 -11.95 -2.45 -0.04
C ILE A 49 -11.87 -1.16 0.80
N ALA A 50 -10.67 -0.77 1.26
CA ALA A 50 -10.49 0.51 1.95
C ALA A 50 -10.93 1.69 1.07
N THR A 51 -10.58 1.70 -0.21
CA THR A 51 -11.01 2.73 -1.16
C THR A 51 -12.52 2.72 -1.36
N VAL A 52 -13.15 1.55 -1.41
CA VAL A 52 -14.62 1.44 -1.46
C VAL A 52 -15.25 2.05 -0.21
N VAL A 53 -14.75 1.72 0.98
CA VAL A 53 -15.24 2.26 2.25
C VAL A 53 -15.09 3.78 2.28
N LEU A 54 -13.92 4.31 1.93
CA LEU A 54 -13.68 5.75 1.84
C LEU A 54 -14.63 6.42 0.83
N GLY A 55 -14.89 5.75 -0.30
CA GLY A 55 -15.83 6.21 -1.33
C GLY A 55 -17.29 6.25 -0.89
N THR A 56 -17.68 5.56 0.20
CA THR A 56 -19.05 5.65 0.74
C THR A 56 -19.28 6.92 1.56
N PHE A 57 -18.23 7.61 2.03
CA PHE A 57 -18.39 8.79 2.89
C PHE A 57 -19.24 9.92 2.30
N PRO A 58 -19.10 10.32 1.02
CA PRO A 58 -19.97 11.35 0.44
C PRO A 58 -21.45 10.97 0.51
N ILE A 59 -21.77 9.69 0.30
CA ILE A 59 -23.14 9.16 0.41
C ILE A 59 -23.61 9.20 1.86
N LEU A 60 -22.75 8.78 2.81
CA LEU A 60 -23.05 8.83 4.25
C LEU A 60 -23.27 10.25 4.76
N PHE A 61 -22.59 11.24 4.17
CA PHE A 61 -22.79 12.66 4.46
C PHE A 61 -24.03 13.26 3.76
N GLY A 62 -24.76 12.46 2.98
CA GLY A 62 -26.00 12.89 2.33
C GLY A 62 -25.80 13.75 1.08
N LEU A 63 -24.61 13.73 0.46
CA LEU A 63 -24.37 14.46 -0.79
C LEU A 63 -25.12 13.79 -1.95
N SER A 64 -25.54 14.60 -2.92
CA SER A 64 -26.01 14.08 -4.20
C SER A 64 -24.88 13.35 -4.95
N PHE A 65 -25.22 12.53 -5.94
CA PHE A 65 -24.20 11.82 -6.74
C PHE A 65 -23.15 12.78 -7.32
N TRP A 66 -23.59 13.91 -7.89
CA TRP A 66 -22.71 14.88 -8.52
C TRP A 66 -21.86 15.64 -7.51
N ASP A 67 -22.44 16.03 -6.38
CA ASP A 67 -21.69 16.72 -5.32
C ASP A 67 -20.65 15.79 -4.70
N GLY A 68 -21.00 14.52 -4.49
CA GLY A 68 -20.08 13.50 -3.99
C GLY A 68 -18.95 13.22 -4.98
N LEU A 69 -19.27 13.08 -6.27
CA LEU A 69 -18.27 12.90 -7.34
C LEU A 69 -17.28 14.07 -7.36
N TRP A 70 -17.76 15.31 -7.35
CA TRP A 70 -16.89 16.48 -7.35
C TRP A 70 -16.09 16.61 -6.06
N ALA A 71 -16.69 16.34 -4.89
CA ALA A 71 -15.98 16.34 -3.62
C ALA A 71 -14.83 15.32 -3.63
N THR A 72 -15.07 14.10 -4.13
CA THR A 72 -14.03 13.06 -4.26
C THR A 72 -12.96 13.47 -5.26
N LEU A 73 -13.32 13.98 -6.45
CA LEU A 73 -12.35 14.40 -7.47
C LEU A 73 -11.48 15.55 -6.98
N VAL A 74 -12.07 16.57 -6.36
CA VAL A 74 -11.33 17.73 -5.82
C VAL A 74 -10.44 17.28 -4.67
N GLY A 75 -10.95 16.48 -3.73
CA GLY A 75 -10.16 15.94 -2.63
C GLY A 75 -8.98 15.11 -3.11
N LEU A 76 -9.20 14.25 -4.11
CA LEU A 76 -8.15 13.43 -4.73
C LEU A 76 -7.10 14.31 -5.43
N LEU A 77 -7.52 15.31 -6.21
CA LEU A 77 -6.60 16.22 -6.90
C LEU A 77 -5.74 17.03 -5.91
N VAL A 78 -6.37 17.58 -4.87
CA VAL A 78 -5.67 18.34 -3.82
C VAL A 78 -4.68 17.44 -3.08
N GLY A 79 -5.11 16.25 -2.67
CA GLY A 79 -4.25 15.27 -2.01
C GLY A 79 -3.08 14.83 -2.89
N ALA A 80 -3.35 14.53 -4.16
CA ALA A 80 -2.33 14.16 -5.13
C ALA A 80 -1.32 15.29 -5.33
N LEU A 81 -1.76 16.55 -5.44
CA LEU A 81 -0.86 17.69 -5.60
C LEU A 81 0.06 17.86 -4.38
N ILE A 82 -0.45 17.65 -3.17
CA ILE A 82 0.33 17.70 -1.93
C ILE A 82 1.35 16.56 -1.87
N LEU A 83 0.97 15.35 -2.31
CA LEU A 83 1.82 14.16 -2.20
C LEU A 83 2.80 13.96 -3.38
N THR A 84 2.52 14.54 -4.55
CA THR A 84 3.35 14.37 -5.76
C THR A 84 4.83 14.68 -5.54
N PRO A 85 5.23 15.76 -4.82
CA PRO A 85 6.65 16.02 -4.57
C PRO A 85 7.35 14.90 -3.79
N MET A 86 6.62 14.16 -2.96
CA MET A 86 7.16 13.07 -2.15
C MET A 86 7.49 11.83 -2.99
N ALA A 87 6.85 11.66 -4.15
CA ALA A 87 7.16 10.57 -5.07
C ALA A 87 8.62 10.61 -5.59
N LEU A 88 9.27 11.78 -5.50
CA LEU A 88 10.65 11.97 -5.94
C LEU A 88 11.69 11.43 -4.94
N PHE A 89 11.30 11.15 -3.69
CA PHE A 89 12.22 10.64 -2.67
C PHE A 89 12.74 9.25 -2.99
N GLY A 90 11.91 8.35 -3.55
CA GLY A 90 12.35 7.01 -3.94
C GLY A 90 13.48 7.04 -4.98
N PRO A 91 13.27 7.66 -6.16
CA PRO A 91 14.28 7.73 -7.21
C PRO A 91 15.56 8.49 -6.82
N ARG A 92 15.47 9.48 -5.91
CA ARG A 92 16.62 10.29 -5.49
C ARG A 92 17.43 9.65 -4.36
N ASN A 93 16.75 9.07 -3.38
CA ASN A 93 17.40 8.64 -2.15
C ASN A 93 17.75 7.15 -2.20
N GLY A 94 17.11 6.36 -3.08
CA GLY A 94 17.36 4.94 -3.24
C GLY A 94 17.08 4.12 -1.98
N THR A 95 16.33 4.68 -1.01
CA THR A 95 16.09 4.09 0.32
C THR A 95 14.59 4.07 0.64
N SER A 96 14.20 3.30 1.66
CA SER A 96 12.83 3.27 2.14
C SER A 96 12.41 4.59 2.81
N ASN A 97 11.11 4.89 2.81
CA ASN A 97 10.56 6.10 3.42
C ASN A 97 10.95 6.25 4.90
N SER A 98 11.03 5.14 5.64
CA SER A 98 11.45 5.14 7.05
C SER A 98 12.93 5.50 7.22
N VAL A 99 13.81 5.08 6.31
CA VAL A 99 15.23 5.49 6.35
C VAL A 99 15.34 6.95 5.96
N SER A 100 14.65 7.37 4.90
CA SER A 100 14.66 8.76 4.43
C SER A 100 14.12 9.75 5.46
N SER A 101 13.16 9.36 6.31
CA SER A 101 12.63 10.23 7.37
C SER A 101 13.65 10.53 8.47
N SER A 102 14.65 9.66 8.66
CA SER A 102 15.73 9.87 9.63
C SER A 102 16.63 11.05 9.29
N ALA A 103 16.70 11.46 8.02
CA ALA A 103 17.45 12.64 7.60
C ALA A 103 16.84 13.95 8.14
N HIS A 104 15.52 13.99 8.36
CA HIS A 104 14.80 15.18 8.83
C HIS A 104 14.54 15.15 10.34
N LEU A 105 14.26 13.96 10.88
CA LEU A 105 13.87 13.79 12.29
C LEU A 105 15.02 13.24 13.16
N GLY A 106 16.18 12.96 12.57
CA GLY A 106 17.32 12.32 13.22
C GLY A 106 17.16 10.81 13.40
N VAL A 107 18.20 10.17 13.93
CA VAL A 107 18.28 8.70 14.12
C VAL A 107 17.16 8.20 15.04
N HIS A 108 16.84 8.95 16.10
CA HIS A 108 15.71 8.64 16.99
C HIS A 108 14.35 8.96 16.34
N GLY A 109 14.27 10.00 15.50
CA GLY A 109 13.05 10.35 14.78
C GLY A 109 12.63 9.37 13.69
N ARG A 110 13.54 8.47 13.26
CA ARG A 110 13.18 7.30 12.44
C ARG A 110 12.06 6.47 13.07
N VAL A 111 12.03 6.37 14.40
CA VAL A 111 11.02 5.59 15.14
C VAL A 111 9.61 6.08 14.82
N VAL A 112 9.41 7.39 14.66
CA VAL A 112 8.10 7.96 14.32
C VAL A 112 7.65 7.49 12.93
N GLY A 113 8.55 7.55 11.94
CA GLY A 113 8.27 7.08 10.58
C GLY A 113 8.00 5.58 10.51
N SER A 114 8.81 4.77 11.20
CA SER A 114 8.60 3.32 11.30
C SER A 114 7.30 2.97 12.02
N PHE A 115 6.98 3.67 13.11
CA PHE A 115 5.74 3.47 13.86
C PHE A 115 4.51 3.81 13.00
N LEU A 116 4.52 4.95 12.31
CA LEU A 116 3.41 5.34 11.45
C LEU A 116 3.24 4.34 10.30
N SER A 117 4.34 3.87 9.69
CA SER A 117 4.30 2.84 8.66
C SER A 117 3.71 1.52 9.19
N LEU A 118 4.11 1.09 10.38
CA LEU A 118 3.58 -0.12 11.01
C LEU A 118 2.09 0.04 11.35
N LEU A 119 1.70 1.20 11.87
CA LEU A 119 0.31 1.52 12.18
C LEU A 119 -0.55 1.46 10.91
N THR A 120 -0.09 2.05 9.81
CA THR A 120 -0.77 1.93 8.51
C THR A 120 -0.85 0.48 8.07
N ALA A 121 0.23 -0.30 8.16
CA ALA A 121 0.20 -1.72 7.81
C ALA A 121 -0.83 -2.50 8.65
N VAL A 122 -0.91 -2.26 9.96
CA VAL A 122 -1.90 -2.89 10.85
C VAL A 122 -3.32 -2.47 10.51
N ALA A 123 -3.56 -1.19 10.19
CA ALA A 123 -4.88 -0.71 9.80
C ALA A 123 -5.36 -1.37 8.48
N PHE A 124 -4.48 -1.44 7.47
CA PHE A 124 -4.77 -2.10 6.20
C PHE A 124 -4.91 -3.62 6.36
N PHE A 125 -4.13 -4.25 7.23
CA PHE A 125 -4.30 -5.65 7.59
C PHE A 125 -5.68 -5.89 8.21
N SER A 126 -6.06 -5.08 9.20
CA SER A 126 -7.32 -5.20 9.92
C SER A 126 -8.53 -5.07 8.99
N ILE A 127 -8.56 -4.06 8.11
CA ILE A 127 -9.69 -3.86 7.18
C ILE A 127 -9.76 -4.97 6.13
N SER A 128 -8.62 -5.53 5.71
CA SER A 128 -8.56 -6.64 4.75
C SER A 128 -9.09 -7.93 5.36
N VAL A 129 -8.69 -8.26 6.58
CA VAL A 129 -9.19 -9.44 7.32
C VAL A 129 -10.68 -9.32 7.60
N TRP A 130 -11.11 -8.15 8.10
CA TRP A 130 -12.51 -7.86 8.39
C TRP A 130 -13.39 -8.03 7.14
N SER A 131 -13.07 -7.33 6.06
CA SER A 131 -13.86 -7.37 4.83
C SER A 131 -13.90 -8.75 4.19
N SER A 132 -12.77 -9.47 4.16
CA SER A 132 -12.70 -10.82 3.57
C SER A 132 -13.54 -11.82 4.37
N GLY A 133 -13.51 -11.72 5.71
CA GLY A 133 -14.29 -12.60 6.55
C GLY A 133 -15.78 -12.30 6.53
N ASP A 134 -16.19 -11.03 6.53
CA ASP A 134 -17.60 -10.65 6.41
C ASP A 134 -18.16 -11.08 5.04
N ALA A 135 -17.37 -10.94 3.98
CA ALA A 135 -17.73 -11.43 2.65
C ALA A 135 -17.87 -12.96 2.61
N LEU A 136 -16.95 -13.70 3.25
CA LEU A 136 -17.00 -15.16 3.30
C LEU A 136 -18.22 -15.66 4.09
N VAL A 137 -18.42 -15.17 5.31
CA VAL A 137 -19.54 -15.61 6.17
C VAL A 137 -20.87 -15.15 5.60
N GLY A 138 -20.94 -13.92 5.07
CA GLY A 138 -22.13 -13.41 4.39
C GLY A 138 -22.48 -14.22 3.14
N GLY A 139 -21.49 -14.52 2.29
CA GLY A 139 -21.66 -15.36 1.11
C GLY A 139 -22.05 -16.81 1.46
N ALA A 140 -21.43 -17.39 2.48
CA ALA A 140 -21.72 -18.73 2.95
C ALA A 140 -23.12 -18.85 3.58
N ASN A 141 -23.58 -17.83 4.30
CA ASN A 141 -24.95 -17.75 4.81
C ASN A 141 -25.96 -17.70 3.65
N LEU A 142 -25.70 -16.86 2.64
CA LEU A 142 -26.59 -16.71 1.49
C LEU A 142 -26.66 -17.98 0.63
N ALA A 143 -25.52 -18.63 0.40
CA ALA A 143 -25.43 -19.80 -0.48
C ALA A 143 -25.83 -21.12 0.19
N PHE A 144 -25.44 -21.32 1.46
CA PHE A 144 -25.58 -22.59 2.16
C PHE A 144 -26.45 -22.52 3.43
N GLY A 145 -26.98 -21.36 3.77
CA GLY A 145 -27.81 -21.17 4.98
C GLY A 145 -27.01 -21.27 6.29
N LEU A 146 -25.68 -21.19 6.24
CA LEU A 146 -24.83 -21.31 7.42
C LEU A 146 -25.10 -20.18 8.42
N PRO A 147 -25.34 -20.46 9.72
CA PRO A 147 -25.71 -19.43 10.68
C PRO A 147 -24.54 -18.47 10.95
N ARG A 148 -24.81 -17.16 10.80
CA ARG A 148 -23.85 -16.08 11.11
C ARG A 148 -23.75 -15.95 12.63
N THR A 149 -22.76 -16.61 13.20
CA THR A 149 -22.43 -16.59 14.63
C THR A 149 -21.07 -15.96 14.88
N ASP A 150 -20.83 -15.44 16.08
CA ASP A 150 -19.53 -14.88 16.47
C ASP A 150 -18.39 -15.90 16.28
N ALA A 151 -18.66 -17.18 16.51
CA ALA A 151 -17.71 -18.27 16.26
C ALA A 151 -17.37 -18.41 14.76
N SER A 152 -18.35 -18.34 13.87
CA SER A 152 -18.11 -18.42 12.42
C SER A 152 -17.28 -17.26 11.89
N LEU A 153 -17.52 -16.04 12.41
CA LEU A 153 -16.75 -14.85 12.08
C LEU A 153 -15.33 -14.94 12.64
N ALA A 154 -15.17 -15.37 13.89
CA ALA A 154 -13.86 -15.54 14.52
C ALA A 154 -12.97 -16.53 13.74
N VAL A 155 -13.55 -17.67 13.31
CA VAL A 155 -12.84 -18.66 12.49
C VAL A 155 -12.47 -18.08 11.13
N ALA A 156 -13.42 -17.42 10.44
CA ALA A 156 -13.15 -16.81 9.14
C ALA A 156 -12.04 -15.73 9.23
N TYR A 157 -12.11 -14.86 10.24
CA TYR A 157 -11.11 -13.81 10.46
C TYR A 157 -9.75 -14.40 10.79
N GLY A 158 -9.71 -15.45 11.64
CA GLY A 158 -8.47 -16.15 11.97
C GLY A 158 -7.81 -16.79 10.75
N ILE A 159 -8.59 -17.45 9.89
CA ILE A 159 -8.08 -18.06 8.64
C ILE A 159 -7.50 -16.99 7.72
N PHE A 160 -8.24 -15.91 7.45
CA PHE A 160 -7.74 -14.84 6.57
C PHE A 160 -6.52 -14.12 7.17
N ALA A 161 -6.50 -13.88 8.48
CA ALA A 161 -5.35 -13.31 9.16
C ALA A 161 -4.09 -14.17 8.97
N LEU A 162 -4.23 -15.49 9.15
CA LEU A 162 -3.12 -16.43 8.93
C LEU A 162 -2.69 -16.48 7.47
N LEU A 163 -3.63 -16.54 6.52
CA LEU A 163 -3.32 -16.55 5.09
C LEU A 163 -2.58 -15.28 4.66
N VAL A 164 -3.03 -14.11 5.11
CA VAL A 164 -2.36 -12.85 4.83
C VAL A 164 -0.96 -12.85 5.43
N LEU A 165 -0.78 -13.29 6.68
CA LEU A 165 0.55 -13.40 7.30
C LEU A 165 1.48 -14.35 6.53
N VAL A 166 0.99 -15.50 6.08
CA VAL A 166 1.77 -16.46 5.29
C VAL A 166 2.22 -15.86 3.95
N VAL A 167 1.38 -15.04 3.32
CA VAL A 167 1.74 -14.34 2.06
C VAL A 167 2.70 -13.18 2.30
N CYS A 168 2.63 -12.53 3.46
CA CYS A 168 3.45 -11.36 3.78
C CYS A 168 4.84 -11.70 4.34
N ILE A 169 5.09 -12.94 4.76
CA ILE A 169 6.39 -13.45 5.22
C ILE A 169 7.16 -14.02 4.03
#